data_AF-U1QY44-F1
#
_entry.id   AF-U1QY44-F1
#
_cell.length_a   1.000
_cell.length_b   1.000
_cell.length_c   1.000
_cell.angle_alpha   90.00
_cell.angle_beta   90.00
_cell.angle_gamma   90.00
#
_symmetry.space_group_name_H-M   'P 1'
#
loop_
_entity.id
_entity.type
_entity.pdbx_description
1 polymer ?
#
loop_
_entity_poly.entity_id
_entity_poly.type
_entity_poly.pdbx_seq_one_letter_code
_entity_poly.pdbx_strand_id
1 'polypeptide(L)'
;MEEIPESHPRYESLLQRHRIEAGVEAGITSRQGLIAQGRGEAFDYLLGERTTPSADTAERVAAAHLLRADHAVLSVNGNVAALAPGEVVDLADATGAEIEVNLFNRTEQRIEAIADHLRGARG
;
A
#
# COMPACT_ATOMS: atom_id res chain seq x y z
N MET A 1 -11.37 -18.47 5.21
CA MET A 1 -10.59 -17.44 5.94
C MET A 1 -11.29 -17.29 7.28
N GLU A 2 -10.58 -17.49 8.37
CA GLU A 2 -11.16 -17.37 9.71
C GLU A 2 -11.42 -15.88 9.97
N GLU A 3 -12.67 -15.52 10.27
CA GLU A 3 -13.08 -14.13 10.43
C GLU A 3 -12.48 -13.61 11.75
N ILE A 4 -11.57 -12.64 11.66
CA ILE A 4 -10.92 -12.07 12.83
C ILE A 4 -11.89 -11.10 13.48
N PRO A 5 -12.28 -11.27 14.75
CA PRO A 5 -13.17 -10.33 15.40
C PRO A 5 -12.56 -8.92 15.43
N GLU A 6 -13.34 -7.88 15.11
CA GLU A 6 -12.89 -6.49 15.22
C GLU A 6 -12.43 -6.13 16.65
N SER A 7 -12.97 -6.83 17.65
CA SER A 7 -12.55 -6.69 19.05
C SER A 7 -11.18 -7.29 19.36
N HIS A 8 -10.54 -7.97 18.42
CA HIS A 8 -9.25 -8.61 18.64
C HIS A 8 -8.15 -7.55 18.76
N PRO A 9 -7.26 -7.61 19.77
CA PRO A 9 -6.23 -6.59 20.00
C PRO A 9 -5.19 -6.49 18.87
N ARG A 10 -5.18 -7.44 17.94
CA ARG A 10 -4.30 -7.48 16.76
C ARG A 10 -5.06 -7.43 15.43
N TYR A 11 -6.32 -7.03 15.44
CA TYR A 11 -7.20 -7.07 14.27
C TYR A 11 -6.52 -6.48 13.02
N GLU A 12 -6.05 -5.23 13.12
CA GLU A 12 -5.42 -4.51 12.00
C GLU A 12 -4.17 -5.22 11.46
N SER A 13 -3.25 -5.63 12.33
CA SER A 13 -2.02 -6.33 11.94
C SER A 13 -2.32 -7.65 11.23
N LEU A 14 -3.32 -8.41 11.70
CA LEU A 14 -3.69 -9.67 11.06
C LEU A 14 -4.46 -9.44 9.74
N LEU A 15 -5.32 -8.43 9.68
CA LEU A 15 -6.01 -8.06 8.45
C LEU A 15 -5.03 -7.69 7.33
N GLN A 16 -4.01 -6.89 7.66
CA GLN A 16 -2.95 -6.53 6.70
C GLN A 16 -2.16 -7.75 6.21
N ARG A 17 -1.89 -8.74 7.07
CA ARG A 17 -1.26 -10.01 6.66
C ARG A 17 -2.11 -10.76 5.65
N HIS A 18 -3.41 -10.89 5.91
CA HIS A 18 -4.33 -11.55 4.98
C HIS A 18 -4.45 -10.81 3.65
N ARG A 19 -4.42 -9.47 3.65
CA ARG A 19 -4.39 -8.69 2.40
C ARG A 19 -3.14 -8.98 1.58
N ILE A 20 -1.96 -9.06 2.20
CA ILE A 20 -0.72 -9.42 1.50
C ILE A 20 -0.78 -10.86 0.99
N GLU A 21 -1.25 -11.82 1.80
CA GLU A 21 -1.42 -13.22 1.39
C GLU A 21 -2.34 -13.33 0.16
N ALA A 22 -3.52 -12.71 0.21
CA ALA A 22 -4.45 -12.65 -0.91
C ALA A 22 -3.82 -11.96 -2.13
N GLY A 23 -3.01 -10.92 -1.92
CA GLY A 23 -2.25 -10.27 -2.98
C GLY A 23 -1.20 -11.19 -3.63
N VAL A 24 -0.62 -12.15 -2.89
CA VAL A 24 0.30 -13.16 -3.47
C VAL A 24 -0.50 -14.14 -4.33
N GLU A 25 -1.64 -14.60 -3.82
CA GLU A 25 -2.53 -15.52 -4.54
C GLU A 25 -3.08 -14.90 -5.83
N ALA A 26 -3.40 -13.59 -5.79
CA ALA A 26 -3.83 -12.82 -6.95
C ALA A 26 -2.70 -12.42 -7.91
N GLY A 27 -1.43 -12.76 -7.60
CA GLY A 27 -0.28 -12.43 -8.45
C GLY A 27 0.17 -10.97 -8.42
N ILE A 28 -0.39 -10.15 -7.54
CA ILE A 28 -0.13 -8.71 -7.39
C ILE A 28 1.12 -8.49 -6.55
N THR A 29 1.26 -9.19 -5.43
CA THR A 29 2.50 -9.21 -4.63
C THR A 29 3.32 -10.51 -4.85
N SER A 30 4.52 -10.60 -4.27
CA SER A 30 5.39 -11.76 -4.35
C SER A 30 5.70 -12.32 -2.97
N ARG A 31 6.29 -13.53 -2.92
CA ARG A 31 6.75 -14.12 -1.66
C ARG A 31 7.75 -13.23 -0.90
N GLN A 32 8.60 -12.48 -1.62
CA GLN A 32 9.48 -11.49 -0.99
C GLN A 32 8.69 -10.31 -0.39
N GLY A 33 7.52 -9.99 -0.95
CA GLY A 33 6.58 -9.00 -0.41
C GLY A 33 6.05 -9.38 0.97
N LEU A 34 5.76 -10.66 1.22
CA LEU A 34 5.42 -11.16 2.56
C LEU A 34 6.55 -10.92 3.57
N ILE A 35 7.79 -11.24 3.19
CA ILE A 35 8.96 -11.03 4.05
C ILE A 35 9.16 -9.52 4.31
N ALA A 36 8.95 -8.68 3.30
CA ALA A 36 9.03 -7.24 3.45
C ALA A 36 7.96 -6.70 4.41
N GLN A 37 6.73 -7.23 4.36
CA GLN A 37 5.68 -6.87 5.30
C GLN A 37 6.07 -7.21 6.75
N GLY A 38 6.56 -8.42 6.99
CA GLY A 38 7.00 -8.82 8.34
C GLY A 38 8.13 -7.95 8.89
N ARG A 39 9.03 -7.45 8.03
CA ARG A 39 10.04 -6.45 8.45
C ARG A 39 9.40 -5.12 8.83
N GLY A 40 8.40 -4.67 8.07
CA GLY A 40 7.65 -3.46 8.37
C GLY A 40 6.92 -3.56 9.71
N GLU A 41 6.20 -4.66 9.95
CA GLU A 41 5.52 -4.92 11.23
C GLU A 41 6.50 -4.89 12.40
N ALA A 42 7.69 -5.49 12.26
CA ALA A 42 8.70 -5.48 13.32
C ALA A 42 9.11 -4.05 13.74
N PHE A 43 9.24 -3.12 12.80
CA PHE A 43 9.47 -1.71 13.12
C PHE A 43 8.23 -1.02 13.69
N ASP A 44 7.05 -1.37 13.19
CA ASP A 44 5.79 -0.78 13.67
C ASP A 44 5.55 -1.09 15.15
N TYR A 45 5.84 -2.32 15.58
CA TYR A 45 5.88 -2.70 16.99
C TYR A 45 6.81 -1.82 17.83
N LEU A 46 8.00 -1.48 17.31
CA LEU A 46 8.96 -0.61 18.01
C LEU A 46 8.49 0.85 18.06
N LEU A 47 7.71 1.30 17.08
CA LEU A 47 7.17 2.65 16.98
C LEU A 47 5.83 2.81 17.72
N GLY A 48 5.26 1.71 18.20
CA GLY A 48 4.02 1.67 18.97
C GLY A 48 2.76 1.68 18.10
N GLU A 49 2.85 1.20 16.86
CA GLU A 49 1.72 0.92 15.96
C GLU A 49 0.81 2.14 15.77
N ARG A 50 1.44 3.30 15.55
CA ARG A 50 0.77 4.60 15.42
C ARG A 50 1.58 5.56 14.56
N THR A 51 0.90 6.51 13.94
CA THR A 51 1.56 7.66 13.31
C THR A 51 2.32 8.47 14.37
N THR A 52 3.64 8.58 14.20
CA THR A 52 4.49 9.36 15.10
C THR A 52 4.42 10.85 14.75
N PRO A 53 4.75 11.78 15.68
CA PRO A 53 4.73 13.21 15.38
C PRO A 53 5.62 13.62 14.19
N SER A 54 6.77 12.95 14.03
CA SER A 54 7.64 13.18 12.88
C SER A 54 7.03 12.68 11.57
N ALA A 55 6.29 11.55 11.61
CA ALA A 55 5.57 11.05 10.45
C ALA A 55 4.40 11.98 10.06
N ASP A 56 3.59 12.44 11.01
CA ASP A 56 2.50 13.42 10.76
C ASP A 56 3.04 14.73 10.16
N THR A 57 4.20 15.19 10.61
CA THR A 57 4.85 16.37 10.01
C THR A 57 5.30 16.08 8.58
N ALA A 58 5.94 14.93 8.35
CA ALA A 58 6.49 14.56 7.05
C ALA A 58 5.40 14.35 5.99
N GLU A 59 4.28 13.70 6.35
CA GLU A 59 3.17 13.47 5.41
C GLU A 59 2.49 14.78 4.97
N ARG A 60 2.34 15.77 5.87
CA ARG A 60 1.83 17.11 5.52
C ARG A 60 2.74 17.84 4.54
N VAL A 61 4.05 17.75 4.74
CA VAL A 61 5.04 18.34 3.84
C VAL A 61 5.03 17.61 2.49
N ALA A 62 4.97 16.27 2.48
CA ALA A 62 4.86 15.49 1.26
C ALA A 62 3.60 15.82 0.45
N ALA A 63 2.45 15.97 1.13
CA ALA A 63 1.20 16.40 0.49
C ALA A 63 1.35 17.79 -0.15
N ALA A 64 1.99 18.74 0.53
CA ALA A 64 2.28 20.06 -0.05
C ALA A 64 3.21 19.97 -1.27
N HIS A 65 4.20 19.07 -1.27
CA HIS A 65 5.04 18.82 -2.43
C HIS A 65 4.26 18.24 -3.61
N LEU A 66 3.38 17.26 -3.37
CA LEU A 66 2.53 16.68 -4.43
C LEU A 66 1.64 17.75 -5.06
N LEU A 67 0.96 18.56 -4.25
CA LEU A 67 0.06 19.63 -4.71
C LEU A 67 0.76 20.78 -5.46
N ARG A 68 2.08 20.91 -5.30
CA ARG A 68 2.87 21.98 -5.91
C ARG A 68 3.72 21.52 -7.09
N ALA A 69 3.80 20.22 -7.34
CA ALA A 69 4.59 19.69 -8.43
C ALA A 69 3.88 19.91 -9.77
N ASP A 70 4.65 20.22 -10.82
CA ASP A 70 4.11 20.33 -12.18
C ASP A 70 3.70 18.96 -12.74
N HIS A 71 4.44 17.91 -12.37
CA HIS A 71 4.23 16.53 -12.81
C HIS A 71 4.49 15.55 -11.64
N ALA A 72 3.53 15.44 -10.73
CA ALA A 72 3.60 14.46 -9.64
C ALA A 72 3.30 13.04 -10.14
N VAL A 73 4.08 12.05 -9.67
CA VAL A 73 3.85 10.63 -9.95
C VAL A 73 3.97 9.82 -8.67
N LEU A 74 2.97 8.98 -8.40
CA LEU A 74 2.96 8.01 -7.31
C LEU A 74 3.41 6.64 -7.84
N SER A 75 4.57 6.18 -7.38
CA SER A 75 5.08 4.85 -7.72
C SER A 75 4.39 3.78 -6.87
N VAL A 76 3.76 2.81 -7.52
CA VAL A 76 3.03 1.71 -6.89
C VAL A 76 3.69 0.37 -7.17
N ASN A 77 3.93 -0.40 -6.11
CA ASN A 77 4.38 -1.79 -6.20
C ASN A 77 3.28 -2.75 -5.72
N GLY A 78 3.57 -4.05 -5.77
CA GLY A 78 2.61 -5.08 -5.36
C GLY A 78 2.14 -5.01 -3.91
N ASN A 79 2.98 -4.59 -2.96
CA ASN A 79 2.56 -4.46 -1.55
C ASN A 79 1.63 -3.26 -1.35
N VAL A 80 1.95 -2.13 -1.99
CA VAL A 80 1.09 -0.94 -1.99
C VAL A 80 -0.28 -1.27 -2.58
N ALA A 81 -0.30 -1.91 -3.75
CA ALA A 81 -1.54 -2.33 -4.40
C ALA A 81 -2.36 -3.34 -3.57
N ALA A 82 -1.72 -4.18 -2.76
CA ALA A 82 -2.44 -5.13 -1.91
C ALA A 82 -2.98 -4.51 -0.60
N LEU A 83 -2.28 -3.51 -0.04
CA LEU A 83 -2.61 -2.96 1.28
C LEU A 83 -3.52 -1.74 1.22
N ALA A 84 -3.29 -0.86 0.24
CA ALA A 84 -3.91 0.46 0.15
C ALA A 84 -4.29 0.84 -1.30
N PRO A 85 -4.97 -0.02 -2.07
CA PRO A 85 -5.29 0.28 -3.47
C PRO A 85 -6.22 1.48 -3.62
N GLY A 86 -7.24 1.61 -2.76
CA GLY A 86 -8.21 2.72 -2.81
C GLY A 86 -7.57 4.03 -2.37
N GLU A 87 -6.84 4.02 -1.26
CA GLU A 87 -6.21 5.21 -0.69
C GLU A 87 -5.15 5.82 -1.63
N VAL A 88 -4.47 4.99 -2.42
CA VAL A 88 -3.53 5.46 -3.45
C VAL A 88 -4.26 6.13 -4.60
N VAL A 89 -5.41 5.58 -5.02
CA VAL A 89 -6.27 6.19 -6.04
C VAL A 89 -6.81 7.52 -5.53
N ASP A 90 -7.33 7.57 -4.30
CA ASP A 90 -7.83 8.78 -3.67
C ASP A 90 -6.73 9.85 -3.55
N LEU A 91 -5.50 9.45 -3.18
CA LEU A 91 -4.37 10.37 -3.11
C LEU A 91 -3.98 10.92 -4.48
N ALA A 92 -3.98 10.07 -5.51
CA ALA A 92 -3.72 10.49 -6.89
C ALA A 92 -4.77 11.49 -7.36
N ASP A 93 -6.06 11.18 -7.17
CA ASP A 93 -7.17 12.02 -7.58
C ASP A 93 -7.18 13.35 -6.80
N ALA A 94 -6.86 13.34 -5.50
CA ALA A 94 -6.79 14.55 -4.67
C ALA A 94 -5.60 15.47 -5.00
N THR A 95 -4.51 14.92 -5.52
CA THR A 95 -3.28 15.68 -5.81
C THR A 95 -3.08 15.97 -7.30
N GLY A 96 -3.85 15.31 -8.18
CA GLY A 96 -3.62 15.33 -9.62
C GLY A 96 -2.39 14.53 -10.06
N ALA A 97 -1.83 13.69 -9.18
CA ALA A 97 -0.67 12.87 -9.49
C ALA A 97 -1.04 11.69 -10.41
N GLU A 98 -0.14 11.33 -11.31
CA GLU A 98 -0.26 10.09 -12.07
C GLU A 98 0.13 8.89 -11.19
N ILE A 99 -0.34 7.69 -11.54
CA ILE A 99 0.06 6.44 -10.89
C ILE A 99 0.92 5.62 -11.85
N GLU A 100 2.12 5.25 -11.41
CA GLU A 100 3.02 4.39 -12.17
C GLU A 100 3.24 3.06 -11.45
N VAL A 101 2.94 1.94 -12.11
CA VAL A 101 3.28 0.61 -11.58
C VAL A 101 4.77 0.33 -11.81
N ASN A 102 5.54 0.31 -10.73
CA ASN A 102 6.99 0.12 -10.75
C ASN A 102 7.41 -1.11 -9.91
N LEU A 103 8.06 -2.09 -10.56
CA LEU A 103 8.38 -3.39 -9.98
C LEU A 103 9.85 -3.74 -10.14
N PHE A 104 10.44 -4.31 -9.09
CA PHE A 104 11.80 -4.87 -9.13
C PHE A 104 11.88 -6.13 -10.01
N ASN A 105 10.97 -7.09 -9.80
CA ASN A 105 10.84 -8.31 -10.63
C ASN A 105 9.66 -8.14 -11.59
N ARG A 106 9.93 -7.47 -12.72
CA ARG A 106 8.91 -7.11 -13.71
C ARG A 106 8.52 -8.31 -14.58
N THR A 107 7.23 -8.59 -14.62
CA THR A 107 6.58 -9.36 -15.69
C THR A 107 5.37 -8.56 -16.19
N GLU A 108 5.07 -8.63 -17.49
CA GLU A 108 3.92 -7.91 -18.07
C GLU A 108 2.61 -8.31 -17.38
N GLN A 109 2.40 -9.61 -17.20
CA GLN A 109 1.24 -10.18 -16.50
C GLN A 109 1.04 -9.57 -15.10
N ARG A 110 2.12 -9.35 -14.35
CA ARG A 110 2.04 -8.79 -13.00
C ARG A 110 1.75 -7.29 -13.01
N ILE A 111 2.30 -6.56 -13.98
CA ILE A 111 1.97 -5.15 -14.18
C ILE A 111 0.47 -5.02 -14.49
N GLU A 112 -0.04 -5.82 -15.43
CA GLU A 112 -1.45 -5.81 -15.80
C GLU A 112 -2.36 -6.16 -14.62
N ALA A 113 -2.02 -7.22 -13.86
CA ALA A 113 -2.77 -7.60 -12.66
C ALA A 113 -2.85 -6.46 -11.62
N ILE A 114 -1.73 -5.75 -11.38
CA ILE A 114 -1.72 -4.59 -10.48
C ILE A 114 -2.55 -3.45 -11.05
N ALA A 115 -2.40 -3.14 -12.34
CA ALA A 115 -3.12 -2.05 -12.97
C ALA A 115 -4.65 -2.29 -12.95
N ASP A 116 -5.09 -3.50 -13.24
CA ASP A 116 -6.50 -3.89 -13.19
C ASP A 116 -7.06 -3.85 -11.77
N HIS A 117 -6.26 -4.29 -10.78
CA HIS A 117 -6.65 -4.20 -9.37
C HIS A 117 -6.86 -2.74 -8.92
N LEU A 118 -5.95 -1.83 -9.30
CA LEU A 118 -6.07 -0.40 -8.98
C LEU A 118 -7.25 0.25 -9.72
N ARG A 119 -7.53 -0.13 -10.97
CA ARG A 119 -8.71 0.36 -11.70
C ARG A 119 -10.01 -0.09 -11.04
N GLY A 120 -10.05 -1.32 -10.55
CA GLY A 120 -11.20 -1.86 -9.81
C GLY A 120 -11.40 -1.25 -8.42
N ALA A 121 -10.40 -0.56 -7.88
CA ALA A 121 -10.46 0.15 -6.60
C ALA A 121 -11.01 1.58 -6.72
N ARG A 122 -11.20 2.11 -7.95
CA ARG A 122 -11.91 3.37 -8.17
C ARG A 122 -13.39 3.18 -7.80
N GLY A 123 -13.84 3.89 -6.76
CA GLY A 123 -15.25 3.99 -6.37
C GLY A 123 -16.08 4.78 -7.38
#